data_AF-A0A1D3JNZ8-F1
#
_entry.id   AF-A0A1D3JNZ8-F1
#
_cell.length_a   1.000
_cell.length_b   1.000
_cell.length_c   1.000
_cell.angle_alpha   90.00
_cell.angle_beta   90.00
_cell.angle_gamma   90.00
#
_symmetry.space_group_name_H-M   'P 1'
#
loop_
_entity.id
_entity.type
_entity.pdbx_description
1 polymer ?
#
loop_
_entity_poly.entity_id
_entity_poly.type
_entity_poly.pdbx_seq_one_letter_code
_entity_poly.pdbx_strand_id
1 'polypeptide(L)'
;MESVNEYKQNIADVKEYTSYIDLINKKKELMNISNENMSNLYDAFKMLCNMINNAKKNDNGNTCLEYANKFVNKHNELKNDSNNIQGNSYNKILSTLSNDYTSFKNTYYDSNIISKLPSLIMEKKTQISLRPNGSQDMFSSETLPSSTEIEVSISETDVSDSEKTLSSSLKISKLIPIPFILVATIILLGISYKYSLFGFWKRLQRQYLREKLKKRRK
;
A
#
# COMPACT_ATOMS: atom_id res chain seq x y z
N MET A 1 -17.60 12.71 -25.84
CA MET A 1 -16.61 12.39 -24.79
C MET A 1 -15.36 13.20 -25.08
N GLU A 2 -15.45 14.53 -24.92
CA GLU A 2 -14.37 15.45 -25.34
C GLU A 2 -13.17 15.50 -24.39
N SER A 3 -13.30 14.95 -23.18
CA SER A 3 -12.27 14.96 -22.13
C SER A 3 -10.96 14.22 -22.46
N VAL A 4 -10.84 13.59 -23.63
CA VAL A 4 -9.67 12.77 -23.99
C VAL A 4 -8.40 13.60 -24.24
N ASN A 5 -8.52 14.87 -24.64
CA ASN A 5 -7.37 15.71 -24.96
C ASN A 5 -6.72 16.37 -23.74
N GLU A 6 -7.46 16.56 -22.65
CA GLU A 6 -6.96 17.21 -21.43
C GLU A 6 -5.96 16.31 -20.69
N TYR A 7 -6.29 15.02 -20.51
CA TYR A 7 -5.37 14.03 -19.93
C TYR A 7 -4.16 13.68 -20.81
N LYS A 8 -4.12 14.14 -22.06
CA LYS A 8 -3.00 14.01 -23.00
C LYS A 8 -2.05 15.21 -22.97
N GLN A 9 -2.38 16.30 -22.27
CA GLN A 9 -1.45 17.44 -22.16
C GLN A 9 -0.17 17.01 -21.44
N ASN A 10 0.96 17.56 -21.90
CA ASN A 10 2.25 17.28 -21.30
C ASN A 10 2.34 17.96 -19.92
N ILE A 11 2.83 17.23 -18.93
CA ILE A 11 3.02 17.72 -17.56
C ILE A 11 4.51 18.04 -17.40
N ALA A 12 4.83 19.32 -17.29
CA ALA A 12 6.20 19.79 -17.03
C ALA A 12 6.74 19.26 -15.68
N ASP A 13 8.06 19.23 -15.55
CA ASP A 13 8.82 18.89 -14.33
C ASP A 13 8.58 17.48 -13.72
N VAL A 14 7.76 16.64 -14.36
CA VAL A 14 7.55 15.24 -13.95
C VAL A 14 8.40 14.28 -14.79
N LYS A 15 9.39 13.64 -14.15
CA LYS A 15 10.30 12.69 -14.80
C LYS A 15 9.73 11.28 -15.01
N GLU A 16 8.65 10.91 -14.30
CA GLU A 16 8.20 9.51 -14.21
C GLU A 16 7.05 9.13 -15.16
N TYR A 17 6.34 10.13 -15.72
CA TYR A 17 5.26 10.03 -16.70
C TYR A 17 5.12 11.40 -17.40
N THR A 18 4.84 11.42 -18.70
CA THR A 18 4.78 12.68 -19.49
C THR A 18 3.39 13.31 -19.53
N SER A 19 2.33 12.56 -19.23
CA SER A 19 0.95 13.02 -19.16
C SER A 19 0.13 12.16 -18.19
N TYR A 20 -1.11 12.58 -17.87
CA TYR A 20 -2.00 11.78 -17.04
C TYR A 20 -2.40 10.46 -17.69
N ILE A 21 -2.58 10.42 -19.02
CA ILE A 21 -2.89 9.16 -19.72
C ILE A 21 -1.70 8.19 -19.69
N ASP A 22 -0.46 8.67 -19.69
CA ASP A 22 0.73 7.82 -19.52
C ASP A 22 0.81 7.24 -18.10
N LEU A 23 0.51 8.04 -17.07
CA LEU A 23 0.41 7.54 -15.69
C LEU A 23 -0.67 6.46 -15.56
N ILE A 24 -1.84 6.68 -16.15
CA ILE A 24 -2.94 5.69 -16.17
C ILE A 24 -2.50 4.42 -16.90
N ASN A 25 -1.87 4.53 -18.07
CA ASN A 25 -1.35 3.38 -18.82
C ASN A 25 -0.29 2.60 -18.02
N LYS A 26 0.66 3.30 -17.39
CA LYS A 26 1.72 2.72 -16.55
C LYS A 26 1.19 2.03 -15.29
N LYS A 27 0.01 2.45 -14.78
CA LYS A 27 -0.67 1.86 -13.62
C LYS A 27 -1.85 0.95 -13.98
N LYS A 28 -2.16 0.78 -15.28
CA LYS A 28 -3.28 -0.05 -15.79
C LYS A 28 -3.23 -1.48 -15.28
N GLU A 29 -2.03 -2.05 -15.20
CA GLU A 29 -1.74 -3.38 -14.65
C GLU A 29 -2.12 -3.55 -13.17
N LEU A 30 -2.30 -2.45 -12.41
CA LEU A 30 -2.81 -2.49 -11.03
C LEU A 30 -4.34 -2.32 -10.97
N MET A 31 -4.98 -1.81 -12.03
CA MET A 31 -6.43 -1.59 -12.07
C MET A 31 -7.22 -2.82 -12.57
N ASN A 32 -6.54 -3.89 -13.01
CA ASN A 32 -7.17 -5.13 -13.48
C ASN A 32 -7.68 -6.00 -12.30
N ILE A 33 -8.70 -5.50 -11.59
CA ILE A 33 -9.28 -6.09 -10.38
C ILE A 33 -10.81 -5.96 -10.46
N SER A 34 -11.56 -6.93 -9.94
CA SER A 34 -13.02 -6.83 -9.87
C SER A 34 -13.47 -5.67 -8.96
N ASN A 35 -14.63 -5.08 -9.22
CA ASN A 35 -15.16 -3.97 -8.41
C ASN A 35 -15.31 -4.35 -6.91
N GLU A 36 -15.63 -5.61 -6.64
CA GLU A 36 -15.76 -6.18 -5.30
C GLU A 36 -14.41 -6.26 -4.58
N ASN A 37 -13.41 -6.86 -5.23
CA ASN A 37 -12.05 -6.98 -4.70
C ASN A 37 -11.39 -5.61 -4.52
N MET A 38 -11.67 -4.66 -5.42
CA MET A 38 -11.23 -3.26 -5.29
C MET A 38 -11.90 -2.56 -4.10
N SER A 39 -13.18 -2.80 -3.82
CA SER A 39 -13.86 -2.29 -2.63
C SER A 39 -13.23 -2.85 -1.35
N ASN A 40 -12.98 -4.17 -1.33
CA ASN A 40 -12.34 -4.87 -0.23
C ASN A 40 -10.92 -4.33 0.08
N LEU A 41 -10.12 -4.05 -0.95
CA LEU A 41 -8.81 -3.39 -0.82
C LEU A 41 -8.94 -1.93 -0.35
N TYR A 42 -9.94 -1.19 -0.84
CA TYR A 42 -10.19 0.19 -0.44
C TYR A 42 -10.60 0.33 1.02
N ASP A 43 -11.37 -0.61 1.57
CA ASP A 43 -11.70 -0.63 3.00
C ASP A 43 -10.46 -0.90 3.87
N ALA A 44 -9.53 -1.77 3.45
CA ALA A 44 -8.25 -1.94 4.13
C ALA A 44 -7.38 -0.66 4.06
N PHE A 45 -7.24 -0.05 2.88
CA PHE A 45 -6.57 1.24 2.71
C PHE A 45 -7.17 2.34 3.60
N LYS A 46 -8.50 2.39 3.72
CA LYS A 46 -9.22 3.33 4.59
C LYS A 46 -8.90 3.10 6.07
N MET A 47 -8.77 1.85 6.54
CA MET A 47 -8.30 1.58 7.91
C MET A 47 -6.85 2.04 8.13
N LEU A 48 -5.97 1.84 7.14
CA LEU A 48 -4.59 2.31 7.18
C LEU A 48 -4.51 3.85 7.27
N CYS A 49 -5.24 4.56 6.41
CA CYS A 49 -5.33 6.03 6.47
C CYS A 49 -5.92 6.52 7.79
N ASN A 50 -6.93 5.84 8.33
CA ASN A 50 -7.49 6.18 9.63
C ASN A 50 -6.45 5.99 10.75
N MET A 51 -5.69 4.89 10.78
CA MET A 51 -4.60 4.70 11.74
C MET A 51 -3.61 5.87 11.68
N ILE A 52 -3.07 6.18 10.49
CA ILE A 52 -2.08 7.25 10.27
C ILE A 52 -2.63 8.61 10.72
N ASN A 53 -3.89 8.92 10.40
CA ASN A 53 -4.53 10.19 10.77
C ASN A 53 -4.83 10.30 12.28
N ASN A 54 -5.05 9.18 12.97
CA ASN A 54 -5.29 9.18 14.42
C ASN A 54 -3.98 9.10 15.23
N ALA A 55 -2.86 8.71 14.63
CA ALA A 55 -1.54 8.60 15.28
C ALA A 55 -0.92 9.92 15.81
N LYS A 56 -1.60 11.06 15.63
CA LYS A 56 -1.19 12.37 16.17
C LYS A 56 -2.26 13.01 17.07
N LYS A 57 -3.20 12.21 17.58
CA LYS A 57 -4.22 12.67 18.51
C LYS A 57 -3.76 12.56 19.97
N ASN A 58 -4.31 13.43 20.81
CA ASN A 58 -4.08 13.44 22.25
C ASN A 58 -4.99 12.42 22.95
N ASP A 59 -4.99 11.17 22.49
CA ASP A 59 -5.82 10.05 22.97
C ASP A 59 -4.98 8.84 23.45
N ASN A 60 -3.70 9.08 23.72
CA ASN A 60 -2.67 8.09 24.05
C ASN A 60 -2.52 6.98 22.99
N GLY A 61 -2.93 7.26 21.74
CA GLY A 61 -2.86 6.33 20.62
C GLY A 61 -3.96 5.26 20.61
N ASN A 62 -4.97 5.35 21.47
CA ASN A 62 -6.02 4.33 21.57
C ASN A 62 -6.77 4.15 20.23
N THR A 63 -7.18 5.25 19.57
CA THR A 63 -7.84 5.20 18.26
C THR A 63 -6.87 4.73 17.16
N CYS A 64 -5.58 5.07 17.27
CA CYS A 64 -4.56 4.56 16.35
C CYS A 64 -4.44 3.03 16.46
N LEU A 65 -4.38 2.49 17.68
CA LEU A 65 -4.34 1.07 17.97
C LEU A 65 -5.61 0.34 17.54
N GLU A 66 -6.79 0.94 17.72
CA GLU A 66 -8.06 0.41 17.25
C GLU A 66 -8.07 0.24 15.72
N TYR A 67 -7.65 1.26 14.97
CA TYR A 67 -7.55 1.17 13.51
C TYR A 67 -6.41 0.25 13.04
N ALA A 68 -5.29 0.16 13.78
CA ALA A 68 -4.23 -0.80 13.47
C ALA A 68 -4.71 -2.25 13.59
N ASN A 69 -5.47 -2.58 14.64
CA ASN A 69 -6.09 -3.92 14.79
C ASN A 69 -7.14 -4.18 13.70
N LYS A 70 -8.00 -3.21 13.38
CA LYS A 70 -8.95 -3.32 12.26
C LYS A 70 -8.23 -3.52 10.91
N PHE A 71 -7.12 -2.83 10.68
CA PHE A 71 -6.29 -3.01 9.49
C PHE A 71 -5.67 -4.41 9.43
N VAL A 72 -4.99 -4.88 10.49
CA VAL A 72 -4.34 -6.20 10.49
C VAL A 72 -5.36 -7.34 10.34
N ASN A 73 -6.52 -7.25 10.99
CA ASN A 73 -7.60 -8.22 10.82
C ASN A 73 -8.10 -8.24 9.37
N LYS A 74 -8.44 -7.07 8.80
CA LYS A 74 -8.91 -6.99 7.41
C LYS A 74 -7.83 -7.42 6.42
N HIS A 75 -6.56 -7.08 6.66
CA HIS A 75 -5.44 -7.53 5.84
C HIS A 75 -5.29 -9.06 5.87
N ASN A 76 -5.51 -9.72 7.01
CA ASN A 76 -5.46 -11.17 7.11
C ASN A 76 -6.63 -11.84 6.39
N GLU A 77 -7.84 -11.25 6.39
CA GLU A 77 -8.94 -11.70 5.51
C GLU A 77 -8.51 -11.65 4.03
N LEU A 78 -8.01 -10.51 3.57
CA LEU A 78 -7.60 -10.31 2.16
C LEU A 78 -6.40 -11.16 1.75
N LYS A 79 -5.50 -11.49 2.69
CA LYS A 79 -4.36 -12.36 2.44
C LYS A 79 -4.80 -13.81 2.18
N ASN A 80 -5.86 -14.26 2.87
CA ASN A 80 -6.37 -15.62 2.79
C ASN A 80 -7.47 -15.80 1.71
N ASP A 81 -7.82 -14.72 1.02
CA ASP A 81 -8.77 -14.69 -0.10
C ASP A 81 -8.21 -15.44 -1.33
N SER A 82 -9.03 -16.23 -2.02
CA SER A 82 -8.63 -16.96 -3.23
C SER A 82 -8.23 -16.05 -4.40
N ASN A 83 -8.61 -14.77 -4.35
CA ASN A 83 -8.16 -13.73 -5.29
C ASN A 83 -6.71 -13.28 -5.06
N ASN A 84 -6.05 -13.64 -3.94
CA ASN A 84 -4.67 -13.28 -3.63
C ASN A 84 -3.64 -14.15 -4.37
N ILE A 85 -3.76 -14.25 -5.69
CA ILE A 85 -2.81 -14.99 -6.54
C ILE A 85 -1.52 -14.19 -6.68
N GLN A 86 -0.40 -14.80 -6.32
CA GLN A 86 0.92 -14.16 -6.30
C GLN A 86 1.26 -13.46 -7.62
N GLY A 87 1.65 -12.18 -7.54
CA GLY A 87 2.02 -11.36 -8.70
C GLY A 87 0.85 -10.76 -9.47
N ASN A 88 -0.42 -11.08 -9.15
CA ASN A 88 -1.57 -10.42 -9.75
C ASN A 88 -1.75 -8.98 -9.20
N SER A 89 -2.67 -8.22 -9.81
CA SER A 89 -2.93 -6.82 -9.46
C SER A 89 -3.37 -6.62 -8.00
N TYR A 90 -4.19 -7.53 -7.47
CA TYR A 90 -4.69 -7.50 -6.09
C TYR A 90 -3.56 -7.75 -5.08
N ASN A 91 -2.78 -8.80 -5.29
CA ASN A 91 -1.61 -9.17 -4.49
C ASN A 91 -0.55 -8.05 -4.46
N LYS A 92 -0.34 -7.35 -5.58
CA LYS A 92 0.53 -6.16 -5.68
C LYS A 92 0.03 -4.99 -4.82
N ILE A 93 -1.26 -4.68 -4.84
CA ILE A 93 -1.83 -3.62 -4.00
C ILE A 93 -1.79 -4.03 -2.52
N LEU A 94 -2.18 -5.26 -2.18
CA LEU A 94 -2.15 -5.77 -0.81
C LEU A 94 -0.72 -5.76 -0.23
N SER A 95 0.28 -6.13 -1.03
CA SER A 95 1.70 -6.05 -0.68
C SER A 95 2.17 -4.60 -0.48
N THR A 96 1.61 -3.65 -1.23
CA THR A 96 1.88 -2.21 -1.02
C THR A 96 1.31 -1.75 0.32
N LEU A 97 0.07 -2.11 0.66
CA LEU A 97 -0.54 -1.83 1.98
C LEU A 97 0.25 -2.48 3.14
N SER A 98 0.78 -3.69 2.96
CA SER A 98 1.71 -4.34 3.89
C SER A 98 2.98 -3.50 4.12
N ASN A 99 3.59 -3.03 3.03
CA ASN A 99 4.81 -2.24 3.08
C ASN A 99 4.58 -0.86 3.71
N ASP A 100 3.46 -0.20 3.40
CA ASP A 100 3.08 1.10 3.95
C ASP A 100 2.82 1.00 5.47
N TYR A 101 2.10 -0.03 5.92
CA TYR A 101 1.89 -0.31 7.35
C TYR A 101 3.19 -0.57 8.09
N THR A 102 4.07 -1.39 7.52
CA THR A 102 5.37 -1.74 8.11
C THR A 102 6.29 -0.52 8.16
N SER A 103 6.30 0.29 7.09
CA SER A 103 7.05 1.54 7.04
C SER A 103 6.55 2.55 8.06
N PHE A 104 5.23 2.69 8.23
CA PHE A 104 4.64 3.51 9.30
C PHE A 104 5.07 3.01 10.68
N LYS A 105 4.91 1.71 10.97
CA LYS A 105 5.28 1.12 12.27
C LYS A 105 6.76 1.35 12.62
N ASN A 106 7.65 1.33 11.62
CA ASN A 106 9.09 1.52 11.79
C ASN A 106 9.56 2.99 11.81
N THR A 107 8.76 3.94 11.29
CA THR A 107 9.12 5.38 11.22
C THR A 107 8.36 6.26 12.20
N TYR A 108 7.36 5.70 12.88
CA TYR A 108 6.67 6.36 13.99
C TYR A 108 7.54 6.34 15.25
N TYR A 109 7.35 7.32 16.16
CA TYR A 109 8.31 7.60 17.25
C TYR A 109 7.77 7.38 18.69
N ASP A 110 6.46 7.22 18.90
CA ASP A 110 5.95 6.98 20.27
C ASP A 110 6.08 5.49 20.65
N SER A 111 7.14 5.17 21.39
CA SER A 111 7.44 3.82 21.92
C SER A 111 6.27 3.18 22.68
N ASN A 112 5.38 3.96 23.31
CA ASN A 112 4.22 3.45 24.05
C ASN A 112 3.09 2.96 23.12
N ILE A 113 3.16 3.31 21.84
CA ILE A 113 2.20 2.95 20.79
C ILE A 113 2.84 1.93 19.84
N ILE A 114 4.12 2.10 19.44
CA ILE A 114 4.87 1.14 18.60
C ILE A 114 4.87 -0.27 19.23
N SER A 115 5.11 -0.33 20.54
CA SER A 115 5.11 -1.58 21.32
C SER A 115 3.75 -2.28 21.38
N LYS A 116 2.65 -1.56 21.14
CA LYS A 116 1.28 -2.08 21.12
C LYS A 116 0.76 -2.37 19.71
N LEU A 117 1.34 -1.76 18.67
CA LEU A 117 0.89 -1.96 17.29
C LEU A 117 0.99 -3.44 16.92
N PRO A 118 -0.07 -4.10 16.41
CA PRO A 118 0.02 -5.46 15.93
C PRO A 118 1.05 -5.58 14.79
N SER A 119 1.62 -6.76 14.59
CA SER A 119 2.49 -7.06 13.45
C SER A 119 1.71 -7.82 12.39
N LEU A 120 2.00 -7.56 11.12
CA LEU A 120 1.45 -8.36 10.02
C LEU A 120 2.09 -9.76 10.03
N ILE A 121 1.27 -10.79 9.82
CA ILE A 121 1.75 -12.17 9.72
C ILE A 121 2.30 -12.41 8.32
N MET A 122 3.51 -11.89 8.09
CA MET A 122 4.37 -12.37 7.02
C MET A 122 4.72 -13.84 7.32
N GLU A 123 4.39 -14.74 6.41
CA GLU A 123 4.98 -16.07 6.44
C GLU A 123 6.50 -15.94 6.28
N LYS A 124 7.26 -16.57 7.17
CA LYS A 124 8.67 -16.84 6.90
C LYS A 124 8.72 -17.61 5.59
N LYS A 125 9.35 -17.05 4.56
CA LYS A 125 9.71 -17.80 3.35
C LYS A 125 10.64 -18.94 3.78
N THR A 126 10.09 -20.13 3.89
CA THR A 126 10.83 -21.35 4.25
C THR A 126 12.01 -21.48 3.30
N GLN A 127 13.23 -21.45 3.85
CA GLN A 127 14.41 -21.81 3.08
C GLN A 127 14.26 -23.27 2.66
N ILE A 128 14.43 -23.55 1.36
CA ILE A 128 14.29 -24.90 0.83
C ILE A 128 15.48 -25.72 1.35
N SER A 129 15.25 -26.46 2.44
CA SER A 129 16.17 -27.49 2.91
C SER A 129 16.13 -28.64 1.90
N LEU A 130 17.08 -28.63 0.96
CA LEU A 130 17.27 -29.72 0.02
C LEU A 130 17.80 -30.93 0.79
N ARG A 131 16.90 -31.88 1.08
CA ARG A 131 17.28 -33.20 1.58
C ARG A 131 18.21 -33.88 0.55
N PRO A 132 19.40 -34.35 0.95
CA PRO A 132 20.27 -35.08 0.03
C PRO A 132 19.69 -36.45 -0.27
N ASN A 133 19.61 -36.78 -1.56
CA ASN A 133 19.36 -38.13 -2.08
C ASN A 133 20.36 -38.33 -3.23
N GLY A 134 21.53 -38.89 -2.94
CA GLY A 134 22.55 -39.17 -3.94
C GLY A 134 22.53 -40.64 -4.34
N SER A 135 22.42 -40.91 -5.63
CA SER A 135 23.03 -42.07 -6.27
C SER A 135 24.21 -41.58 -7.13
N GLN A 136 25.20 -42.45 -7.39
CA GLN A 136 26.34 -42.14 -8.26
C GLN A 136 25.85 -41.93 -9.71
N ASP A 137 26.45 -41.05 -10.51
CA ASP A 137 27.66 -41.27 -11.35
C ASP A 137 28.04 -39.93 -12.06
N MET A 138 29.21 -39.67 -12.68
CA MET A 138 30.52 -40.35 -12.79
C MET A 138 31.56 -39.40 -13.48
N PHE A 139 32.86 -39.57 -13.20
CA PHE A 139 34.06 -39.01 -13.89
C PHE A 139 34.47 -37.53 -13.77
N SER A 140 35.76 -37.29 -14.08
CA SER A 140 36.65 -36.17 -13.70
C SER A 140 36.74 -35.04 -14.76
N SER A 141 37.46 -33.91 -14.60
CA SER A 141 38.54 -33.47 -13.67
C SER A 141 38.45 -31.92 -13.41
N GLU A 142 39.40 -31.13 -12.84
CA GLU A 142 40.82 -31.31 -12.47
C GLU A 142 41.29 -30.44 -11.25
N THR A 143 42.45 -29.75 -11.31
CA THR A 143 43.27 -29.41 -10.12
C THR A 143 43.63 -27.91 -9.96
N LEU A 144 43.45 -27.41 -8.71
CA LEU A 144 44.31 -26.56 -7.81
C LEU A 144 45.69 -26.02 -8.32
N PRO A 145 46.39 -25.07 -7.61
CA PRO A 145 46.19 -24.50 -6.25
C PRO A 145 46.34 -22.94 -6.19
N SER A 146 46.60 -22.20 -5.08
CA SER A 146 46.97 -22.49 -3.66
C SER A 146 46.70 -21.30 -2.73
N SER A 147 46.38 -21.57 -1.44
CA SER A 147 46.69 -20.78 -0.21
C SER A 147 46.20 -19.30 -0.11
N THR A 148 46.06 -18.66 1.06
CA THR A 148 46.44 -19.00 2.46
C THR A 148 45.34 -18.54 3.44
N GLU A 149 45.42 -18.93 4.71
CA GLU A 149 44.39 -18.74 5.73
C GLU A 149 44.91 -17.96 6.97
N ILE A 150 43.97 -17.47 7.80
CA ILE A 150 44.16 -17.01 9.20
C ILE A 150 45.02 -15.74 9.43
N GLU A 151 44.38 -14.66 9.91
CA GLU A 151 44.56 -14.26 11.32
C GLU A 151 43.35 -13.48 11.86
N VAL A 152 43.16 -13.53 13.18
CA VAL A 152 42.09 -12.85 13.93
C VAL A 152 42.74 -11.91 14.94
N SER A 153 42.23 -10.69 15.07
CA SER A 153 42.60 -9.80 16.16
C SER A 153 41.35 -9.14 16.75
N ILE A 154 41.31 -9.05 18.09
CA ILE A 154 40.21 -8.52 18.88
C ILE A 154 40.78 -7.44 19.79
N SER A 155 40.18 -6.26 19.80
CA SER A 155 40.42 -5.26 20.84
C SER A 155 39.16 -4.43 21.11
N GLU A 156 38.65 -4.56 22.33
CA GLU A 156 37.85 -3.52 22.98
C GLU A 156 38.82 -2.46 23.54
N THR A 157 38.39 -1.21 23.75
CA THR A 157 38.19 -0.58 25.09
C THR A 157 37.65 0.87 24.89
N ASP A 158 37.01 1.41 25.94
CA ASP A 158 36.82 2.83 26.27
C ASP A 158 35.78 3.72 25.54
N VAL A 159 34.64 3.85 26.24
CA VAL A 159 34.05 5.10 26.81
C VAL A 159 33.67 6.28 25.88
N SER A 160 32.42 6.72 26.07
CA SER A 160 31.83 7.93 25.49
C SER A 160 32.47 9.23 25.95
N ASP A 161 32.56 10.22 25.04
CA ASP A 161 31.88 11.51 25.25
C ASP A 161 31.75 12.33 23.96
N SER A 162 30.52 12.71 23.57
CA SER A 162 30.27 13.64 22.44
C SER A 162 28.84 14.23 22.42
N GLU A 163 28.32 14.70 23.55
CA GLU A 163 27.19 15.65 23.50
C GLU A 163 27.67 17.03 22.98
N LYS A 164 27.78 17.15 21.65
CA LYS A 164 28.07 18.42 20.98
C LYS A 164 26.97 18.83 20.00
N THR A 165 25.97 19.51 20.55
CA THR A 165 25.28 20.65 19.92
C THR A 165 24.93 20.51 18.43
N LEU A 166 23.95 19.64 18.11
CA LEU A 166 23.18 19.73 16.85
C LEU A 166 21.74 20.20 17.09
N SER A 167 21.60 21.18 17.97
CA SER A 167 20.41 22.03 18.12
C SER A 167 20.27 23.00 16.92
N SER A 168 20.22 22.47 15.70
CA SER A 168 20.25 23.25 14.46
C SER A 168 19.39 22.65 13.33
N SER A 169 18.09 22.95 13.38
CA SER A 169 17.20 23.05 12.20
C SER A 169 17.18 21.87 11.20
N LEU A 170 16.34 20.86 11.47
CA LEU A 170 15.64 20.14 10.39
C LEU A 170 14.15 20.48 10.41
N LYS A 171 13.72 21.22 9.37
CA LYS A 171 12.35 21.74 9.24
C LYS A 171 11.36 20.59 9.00
N ILE A 172 10.47 20.34 9.96
CA ILE A 172 9.44 19.27 9.90
C ILE A 172 8.28 19.72 8.99
N SER A 173 8.59 20.00 7.72
CA SER A 173 7.69 20.62 6.74
C SER A 173 7.86 20.01 5.34
N LYS A 174 7.72 18.69 5.24
CA LYS A 174 7.43 17.96 4.00
C LYS A 174 6.21 17.08 4.26
N LEU A 175 5.03 17.66 4.07
CA LEU A 175 4.18 17.44 2.88
C LEU A 175 3.75 15.97 2.74
N ILE A 176 2.43 15.74 2.86
CA ILE A 176 1.78 14.72 2.04
C ILE A 176 2.12 15.08 0.59
N PRO A 177 2.74 14.18 -0.20
CA PRO A 177 3.14 14.54 -1.55
C PRO A 177 1.91 14.89 -2.37
N ILE A 178 1.92 16.06 -3.01
CA ILE A 178 0.81 16.62 -3.81
C ILE A 178 0.11 15.59 -4.71
N PRO A 179 0.80 14.69 -5.47
CA PRO A 179 0.13 13.65 -6.25
C PRO A 179 -0.78 12.70 -5.44
N PHE A 180 -0.50 12.45 -4.16
CA PHE A 180 -1.34 11.58 -3.32
C PHE A 180 -2.71 12.21 -3.02
N ILE A 181 -2.74 13.55 -2.87
CA ILE A 181 -3.98 14.32 -2.71
C ILE A 181 -4.78 14.28 -4.02
N LEU A 182 -4.13 14.43 -5.17
CA LEU A 182 -4.77 14.35 -6.49
C LEU A 182 -5.36 12.96 -6.77
N VAL A 183 -4.66 11.88 -6.42
CA VAL A 183 -5.18 10.51 -6.53
C VAL A 183 -6.42 10.33 -5.64
N ALA A 184 -6.38 10.81 -4.39
CA ALA A 184 -7.51 10.71 -3.48
C ALA A 184 -8.74 11.49 -3.97
N THR A 185 -8.58 12.72 -4.48
CA THR A 185 -9.70 13.51 -5.01
C THR A 185 -10.30 12.90 -6.28
N ILE A 186 -9.49 12.35 -7.18
CA ILE A 186 -9.97 11.66 -8.39
C ILE A 186 -10.80 10.41 -8.02
N ILE A 187 -10.35 9.61 -7.05
CA ILE A 187 -11.10 8.43 -6.57
C ILE A 187 -12.44 8.85 -5.97
N LEU A 188 -12.45 9.84 -5.07
CA LEU A 188 -13.67 10.37 -4.45
C LEU A 188 -14.63 10.98 -5.48
N LEU A 189 -14.12 11.65 -6.52
CA LEU A 189 -14.92 12.23 -7.60
C LEU A 189 -15.52 11.13 -8.50
N GLY A 190 -14.76 10.11 -8.87
CA GLY A 190 -15.27 8.97 -9.66
C GLY A 190 -16.36 8.19 -8.93
N ILE A 191 -16.18 7.95 -7.62
CA ILE A 191 -17.18 7.34 -6.75
C ILE A 191 -18.44 8.20 -6.68
N SER A 192 -18.31 9.47 -6.27
CA SER A 192 -19.47 10.37 -6.09
C SER A 192 -20.21 10.67 -7.39
N TYR A 193 -19.52 10.79 -8.52
CA TYR A 193 -20.13 10.91 -9.86
C TYR A 193 -21.01 9.70 -10.18
N LYS A 194 -20.49 8.47 -9.99
CA LYS A 194 -21.23 7.22 -10.24
C LYS A 194 -22.51 7.12 -9.40
N TYR A 195 -22.44 7.45 -8.11
CA TYR A 195 -23.61 7.42 -7.22
C TYR A 195 -24.60 8.58 -7.47
N SER A 196 -24.12 9.78 -7.80
CA SER A 196 -24.95 10.96 -8.09
C SER A 196 -25.75 10.78 -9.38
N LEU A 197 -25.10 10.33 -10.47
CA LEU A 197 -25.74 10.08 -11.76
C LEU A 197 -26.81 8.98 -11.66
N PHE A 198 -26.52 7.91 -10.93
CA PHE A 198 -27.49 6.84 -10.62
C PHE A 198 -28.68 7.35 -9.77
N GLY A 199 -28.42 8.21 -8.79
CA GLY A 199 -29.44 8.86 -7.97
C GLY A 199 -30.40 9.75 -8.78
N PHE A 200 -29.88 10.50 -9.75
CA PHE A 200 -30.67 11.35 -10.64
C PHE A 200 -31.56 10.51 -11.58
N TRP A 201 -31.00 9.48 -12.21
CA TRP A 201 -31.75 8.61 -13.12
C TRP A 201 -32.89 7.86 -12.42
N LYS A 202 -32.66 7.42 -11.17
CA LYS A 202 -33.67 6.79 -10.30
C LYS A 202 -34.81 7.74 -9.90
N ARG A 203 -34.59 9.07 -9.90
CA ARG A 203 -35.66 10.07 -9.71
C ARG A 203 -36.49 10.24 -10.99
N LEU A 204 -35.86 10.33 -12.16
CA LEU A 204 -36.54 10.45 -13.45
C LEU A 204 -37.44 9.24 -13.77
N GLN A 205 -36.94 8.02 -13.58
CA GLN A 205 -37.75 6.80 -13.76
C GLN A 205 -39.01 6.80 -12.88
N ARG A 206 -38.89 7.24 -11.62
CA ARG A 206 -40.03 7.35 -10.69
C ARG A 206 -41.07 8.40 -11.12
N GLN A 207 -40.65 9.49 -11.76
CA GLN A 207 -41.58 10.47 -12.35
C GLN A 207 -42.28 9.90 -13.59
N TYR A 208 -41.54 9.28 -14.51
CA TYR A 208 -42.08 8.64 -15.72
C TYR A 208 -43.14 7.57 -15.38
N LEU A 209 -42.88 6.72 -14.38
CA LEU A 209 -43.84 5.73 -13.89
C LEU A 209 -45.10 6.36 -13.29
N ARG A 210 -44.97 7.48 -12.54
CA ARG A 210 -46.13 8.22 -12.00
C ARG A 210 -47.01 8.80 -13.11
N GLU A 211 -46.42 9.40 -14.13
CA GLU A 211 -47.19 9.93 -15.28
C GLU A 211 -47.84 8.82 -16.11
N LYS A 212 -47.17 7.68 -16.32
CA LYS A 212 -47.76 6.49 -16.96
C LYS A 212 -48.91 5.85 -16.17
N LEU A 213 -48.98 6.05 -14.84
CA LEU A 213 -50.10 5.62 -14.00
C LEU A 213 -51.26 6.63 -14.04
N LYS A 214 -50.99 7.95 -14.04
CA LYS A 214 -52.02 8.97 -14.25
C LYS A 214 -52.73 8.80 -15.59
N LYS A 215 -51.97 8.60 -16.68
CA LYS A 215 -52.49 8.37 -18.05
C LYS A 215 -53.23 7.03 -18.24
N ARG A 216 -53.42 6.22 -17.19
CA ARG A 216 -54.27 5.01 -17.19
C ARG A 216 -55.38 5.04 -16.13
N ARG A 217 -55.69 6.22 -15.59
CA ARG A 217 -56.83 6.51 -14.68
C ARG A 217 -57.75 7.61 -15.22
N LYS A 218 -57.61 7.92 -16.51
CA LYS A 218 -58.35 8.93 -17.27
C LYS A 218 -58.44 8.44 -18.71
#